data_AF-K8XLZ3-F1
#
_entry.id   AF-K8XLZ3-F1
#
_cell.length_a   1.000
_cell.length_b   1.000
_cell.length_c   1.000
_cell.angle_alpha   90.00
_cell.angle_beta   90.00
_cell.angle_gamma   90.00
#
_symmetry.space_group_name_H-M   'P 1'
#
loop_
_entity.id
_entity.type
_entity.pdbx_description
1 polymer ?
#
loop_
_entity_poly.entity_id
_entity_poly.type
_entity_poly.pdbx_seq_one_letter_code
_entity_poly.pdbx_strand_id
1 'polypeptide(L)'
;MTVSRISNWKSTLDVTIPKPLADAIANYEALRYVETGHEPVITTAKLKAAGVAAEVERVAAELSVNAHLDEAKRRVAFSIEGDILREAAAAVPSVLAQLTERFDAEAARYVDAAKKLPEVLTSVVVVETRDAEVLTALGEATEAAGFLEKVDSWLVSLGELPGYSSNYEPVLRVTAPSDYASMCDLQEAHRTRNNADTLLLSVGPVYFAAARNGVEFKMMTPDESTALLRELEDSRPLSNSERFLGVRR
;
A
#
# COMPACT_ATOMS: atom_id res chain seq x y z
N MET A 1 -8.29 -4.46 -0.15
CA MET A 1 -7.96 -3.39 0.80
C MET A 1 -8.83 -3.59 2.04
N THR A 2 -8.31 -3.40 3.25
CA THR A 2 -9.13 -3.50 4.48
C THR A 2 -9.56 -2.11 4.96
N VAL A 3 -10.70 -2.03 5.65
CA VAL A 3 -11.16 -0.77 6.28
C VAL A 3 -10.09 -0.21 7.22
N SER A 4 -9.45 -1.05 8.02
CA SER A 4 -8.39 -0.63 8.95
C SER A 4 -7.22 0.07 8.24
N ARG A 5 -6.82 -0.40 7.04
CA ARG A 5 -5.74 0.20 6.26
C ARG A 5 -6.16 1.58 5.73
N ILE A 6 -7.41 1.73 5.30
CA ILE A 6 -7.99 3.00 4.84
C ILE A 6 -8.11 4.00 6.00
N SER A 7 -8.60 3.57 7.16
CA SER A 7 -8.71 4.42 8.36
C SER A 7 -7.36 4.97 8.81
N ASN A 8 -6.27 4.25 8.54
CA ASN A 8 -4.91 4.66 8.89
C ASN A 8 -4.25 5.60 7.86
N TRP A 9 -4.90 5.94 6.74
CA TRP A 9 -4.33 6.88 5.77
C TRP A 9 -3.99 8.21 6.41
N LYS A 10 -4.88 8.74 7.27
CA LYS A 10 -4.66 10.00 7.98
C LYS A 10 -3.41 9.98 8.84
N SER A 11 -3.17 8.92 9.62
CA SER A 11 -2.01 8.84 10.53
C SER A 11 -0.71 8.44 9.84
N THR A 12 -0.79 7.63 8.79
CA THR A 12 0.39 7.07 8.10
C THR A 12 0.95 8.05 7.08
N LEU A 13 0.07 8.75 6.36
CA LEU A 13 0.42 9.65 5.26
C LEU A 13 0.30 11.13 5.64
N ASP A 14 -0.28 11.43 6.81
CA ASP A 14 -0.54 12.80 7.27
C ASP A 14 -1.45 13.59 6.31
N VAL A 15 -2.52 12.93 5.84
CA VAL A 15 -3.47 13.50 4.86
C VAL A 15 -4.86 13.67 5.45
N THR A 16 -5.62 14.62 4.89
CA THR A 16 -7.03 14.78 5.20
C THR A 16 -7.87 13.90 4.28
N ILE A 17 -8.68 13.02 4.88
CA ILE A 17 -9.65 12.19 4.15
C ILE A 17 -10.95 12.98 3.90
N PRO A 18 -11.59 12.82 2.72
CA PRO A 18 -12.87 13.45 2.43
C PRO A 18 -13.96 13.07 3.42
N LYS A 19 -14.89 14.00 3.67
CA LYS A 19 -16.01 13.80 4.60
C LYS A 19 -16.84 12.53 4.33
N PRO A 20 -17.22 12.21 3.07
CA PRO A 20 -17.98 10.98 2.79
C PRO A 20 -17.27 9.71 3.26
N LEU A 21 -15.95 9.60 3.00
CA LEU A 21 -15.13 8.49 3.47
C LEU A 21 -15.02 8.45 4.99
N ALA A 22 -14.81 9.61 5.63
CA ALA A 22 -14.75 9.72 7.08
C ALA A 22 -16.08 9.28 7.75
N ASP A 23 -17.22 9.72 7.21
CA ASP A 23 -18.55 9.36 7.69
C ASP A 23 -18.82 7.86 7.51
N ALA A 24 -18.41 7.26 6.39
CA ALA A 24 -18.54 5.82 6.14
C ALA A 24 -17.69 4.99 7.13
N ILE A 25 -16.45 5.40 7.40
CA ILE A 25 -15.59 4.78 8.43
C ILE A 25 -16.22 4.91 9.82
N ALA A 26 -16.77 6.07 10.16
CA ALA A 26 -17.44 6.28 11.44
C ALA A 26 -18.66 5.37 11.61
N ASN A 27 -19.46 5.18 10.56
CA ASN A 27 -20.59 4.25 10.55
C ASN A 27 -20.15 2.80 10.75
N TYR A 28 -19.04 2.40 10.12
CA TYR A 28 -18.46 1.07 10.30
C TYR A 28 -18.00 0.84 11.74
N GLU A 29 -17.30 1.82 12.33
CA GLU A 29 -16.87 1.75 13.73
C GLU A 29 -18.08 1.71 14.68
N ALA A 30 -19.12 2.53 14.44
CA ALA A 30 -20.35 2.49 15.22
C ALA A 30 -21.03 1.11 15.16
N LEU A 31 -21.04 0.46 13.99
CA LEU A 31 -21.59 -0.89 13.83
C LEU A 31 -20.84 -1.92 14.69
N ARG A 32 -19.53 -1.78 14.88
CA ARG A 32 -18.75 -2.71 15.73
C ARG A 32 -19.30 -2.75 17.15
N TYR A 33 -19.73 -1.61 17.68
CA TYR A 33 -20.30 -1.47 19.03
C TYR A 33 -21.79 -1.84 19.14
N VAL A 34 -22.46 -2.16 18.04
CA VAL A 34 -23.83 -2.68 18.10
C VAL A 34 -23.78 -4.07 18.73
N GLU A 35 -24.32 -4.19 19.94
CA GLU A 35 -24.46 -5.48 20.62
C GLU A 35 -25.35 -6.40 19.80
N THR A 36 -24.85 -7.60 19.51
CA THR A 36 -25.66 -8.70 19.02
C THR A 36 -25.97 -9.64 20.18
N GLY A 37 -26.91 -10.56 19.95
CA GLY A 37 -27.61 -11.29 20.99
C GLY A 37 -26.73 -11.92 22.09
N HIS A 38 -27.29 -12.03 23.30
CA HIS A 38 -26.61 -12.62 24.46
C HIS A 38 -26.94 -14.10 24.61
N GLU A 39 -26.04 -14.86 25.24
CA GLU A 39 -26.34 -16.24 25.62
C GLU A 39 -27.61 -16.29 26.50
N PRO A 40 -28.62 -17.11 26.14
CA PRO A 40 -29.84 -17.23 26.92
C PRO A 40 -29.55 -17.62 28.37
N VAL A 41 -30.09 -16.87 29.32
CA VAL A 41 -29.95 -17.23 30.74
C VAL A 41 -30.87 -18.41 31.05
N ILE A 42 -30.28 -19.54 31.43
CA ILE A 42 -31.02 -20.75 31.83
C ILE A 42 -31.05 -20.82 33.35
N THR A 43 -32.25 -20.69 33.95
CA THR A 43 -32.41 -20.78 35.42
C THR A 43 -32.82 -22.19 35.84
N THR A 44 -31.84 -23.07 36.05
CA THR A 44 -32.07 -24.48 36.44
C THR A 44 -32.81 -24.65 37.76
N ALA A 45 -32.67 -23.69 38.70
CA ALA A 45 -33.31 -23.72 40.01
C ALA A 45 -34.86 -23.67 39.97
N LYS A 46 -35.46 -23.24 38.85
CA LYS A 46 -36.93 -23.13 38.69
C LYS A 46 -37.50 -24.13 37.67
N LEU A 47 -36.66 -24.95 37.06
CA LEU A 47 -37.04 -25.84 35.97
C LEU A 47 -37.64 -27.15 36.53
N LYS A 48 -38.95 -27.33 36.39
CA LYS A 48 -39.63 -28.61 36.68
C LYS A 48 -39.66 -29.48 35.43
N ALA A 49 -39.70 -30.81 35.60
CA ALA A 49 -39.70 -31.77 34.49
C ALA A 49 -40.74 -31.49 33.39
N ALA A 50 -41.96 -31.07 33.76
CA ALA A 50 -43.02 -30.71 32.82
C ALA A 50 -42.78 -29.40 32.04
N GLY A 51 -41.83 -28.55 32.48
CA GLY A 51 -41.50 -27.27 31.86
C GLY A 51 -40.23 -27.28 31.01
N VAL A 52 -39.51 -28.42 30.94
CA VAL A 52 -38.24 -28.53 30.21
C VAL A 52 -38.44 -28.29 28.71
N ALA A 53 -39.50 -28.86 28.10
CA ALA A 53 -39.77 -28.68 26.68
C ALA A 53 -40.04 -27.21 26.33
N ALA A 54 -40.87 -26.52 27.11
CA ALA A 54 -41.16 -25.10 26.91
C ALA A 54 -39.91 -24.21 27.11
N GLU A 55 -39.02 -24.56 28.06
CA GLU A 55 -37.77 -23.85 28.24
C GLU A 55 -36.78 -24.08 27.09
N VAL A 56 -36.71 -25.30 26.55
CA VAL A 56 -35.91 -25.61 25.34
C VAL A 56 -36.43 -24.82 24.14
N GLU A 57 -37.75 -24.75 23.95
CA GLU A 57 -38.35 -23.93 22.89
C GLU A 57 -38.05 -22.44 23.05
N ARG A 58 -38.12 -21.90 24.29
CA ARG A 58 -37.75 -20.51 24.59
C ARG A 58 -36.28 -20.25 24.26
N VAL A 59 -35.36 -21.09 24.74
CA VAL A 59 -33.92 -20.96 24.49
C VAL A 59 -33.62 -21.08 23.00
N ALA A 60 -34.24 -22.02 22.30
CA ALA A 60 -34.08 -22.17 20.86
C ALA A 60 -34.56 -20.94 20.07
N ALA A 61 -35.68 -20.33 20.48
CA ALA A 61 -36.18 -19.10 19.88
C ALA A 61 -35.22 -17.92 20.10
N GLU A 62 -34.69 -17.75 21.32
CA GLU A 62 -33.70 -16.70 21.63
C GLU A 62 -32.40 -16.89 20.82
N LEU A 63 -31.87 -18.12 20.75
CA LEU A 63 -30.70 -18.42 19.92
C LEU A 63 -30.95 -18.14 18.44
N SER A 64 -32.16 -18.44 17.94
CA SER A 64 -32.54 -18.12 16.56
C SER A 64 -32.52 -16.61 16.30
N VAL A 65 -33.08 -15.80 17.21
CA VAL A 65 -33.06 -14.34 17.10
C VAL A 65 -31.63 -13.81 17.12
N ASN A 66 -30.79 -14.31 18.03
CA ASN A 66 -29.38 -13.92 18.12
C ASN A 66 -28.63 -14.19 16.81
N ALA A 67 -28.80 -15.38 16.25
CA ALA A 67 -28.19 -15.76 14.97
C ALA A 67 -28.64 -14.85 13.81
N HIS A 68 -29.92 -14.44 13.79
CA HIS A 68 -30.43 -13.49 12.80
C HIS A 68 -29.84 -12.09 12.98
N LEU A 69 -29.63 -11.62 14.22
CA LEU A 69 -28.98 -10.34 14.49
C LEU A 69 -27.50 -10.35 14.07
N ASP A 70 -26.77 -11.43 14.34
CA ASP A 70 -25.38 -11.61 13.89
C ASP A 70 -25.26 -11.63 12.37
N GLU A 71 -26.18 -12.32 11.69
CA GLU A 71 -26.26 -12.31 10.23
C GLU A 71 -26.60 -10.91 9.68
N ALA A 72 -27.57 -10.22 10.28
CA ALA A 72 -27.93 -8.86 9.89
C ALA A 72 -26.75 -7.90 10.06
N LYS A 73 -26.05 -7.95 11.19
CA LYS A 73 -24.84 -7.15 11.44
C LYS A 73 -23.76 -7.43 10.40
N ARG A 74 -23.51 -8.70 10.04
CA ARG A 74 -22.54 -9.07 9.00
C ARG A 74 -22.92 -8.52 7.62
N ARG A 75 -24.20 -8.58 7.24
CA ARG A 75 -24.67 -8.02 5.96
C ARG A 75 -24.56 -6.50 5.90
N VAL A 76 -24.91 -5.81 6.99
CA VAL A 76 -24.75 -4.37 7.08
C VAL A 76 -23.26 -3.99 7.03
N ALA A 77 -22.39 -4.72 7.74
CA ALA A 77 -20.95 -4.51 7.69
C ALA A 77 -20.41 -4.64 6.26
N PHE A 78 -20.78 -5.71 5.55
CA PHE A 78 -20.35 -5.92 4.16
C PHE A 78 -20.81 -4.79 3.22
N SER A 79 -22.03 -4.28 3.40
CA SER A 79 -22.52 -3.13 2.63
C SER A 79 -21.69 -1.87 2.90
N ILE A 80 -21.44 -1.56 4.16
CA ILE A 80 -20.65 -0.38 4.56
C ILE A 80 -19.19 -0.52 4.09
N GLU A 81 -18.61 -1.72 4.14
CA GLU A 81 -17.27 -2.00 3.60
C GLU A 81 -17.20 -1.70 2.10
N GLY A 82 -18.22 -2.12 1.34
CA GLY A 82 -18.34 -1.79 -0.08
C GLY A 82 -18.42 -0.28 -0.33
N ASP A 83 -19.15 0.46 0.50
CA ASP A 83 -19.22 1.93 0.43
C ASP A 83 -17.87 2.56 0.73
N ILE A 84 -17.19 2.13 1.80
CA ILE A 84 -15.85 2.61 2.17
C ILE A 84 -14.86 2.40 1.02
N LEU A 85 -14.87 1.23 0.38
CA LEU A 85 -13.96 0.94 -0.74
C LEU A 85 -14.21 1.86 -1.95
N ARG A 86 -15.47 2.17 -2.24
CA ARG A 86 -15.84 3.10 -3.34
C ARG A 86 -15.44 4.53 -3.01
N GLU A 87 -15.74 5.00 -1.81
CA GLU A 87 -15.37 6.34 -1.34
C GLU A 87 -13.84 6.49 -1.24
N ALA A 88 -13.13 5.43 -0.84
CA ALA A 88 -11.68 5.39 -0.81
C ALA A 88 -11.08 5.53 -2.22
N ALA A 89 -11.63 4.79 -3.21
CA ALA A 89 -11.21 4.93 -4.60
C ALA A 89 -11.44 6.36 -5.12
N ALA A 90 -12.61 6.95 -4.83
CA ALA A 90 -12.91 8.34 -5.20
C ALA A 90 -12.02 9.38 -4.50
N ALA A 91 -11.50 9.07 -3.31
CA ALA A 91 -10.61 9.94 -2.55
C ALA A 91 -9.16 9.95 -3.05
N VAL A 92 -8.72 8.92 -3.81
CA VAL A 92 -7.32 8.77 -4.25
C VAL A 92 -6.75 10.03 -4.92
N PRO A 93 -7.41 10.69 -5.89
CA PRO A 93 -6.86 11.88 -6.52
C PRO A 93 -6.61 13.03 -5.54
N SER A 94 -7.48 13.20 -4.55
CA SER A 94 -7.33 14.23 -3.52
C SER A 94 -6.20 13.90 -2.54
N VAL A 95 -5.99 12.62 -2.22
CA VAL A 95 -4.87 12.17 -1.39
C VAL A 95 -3.54 12.35 -2.14
N LEU A 96 -3.48 11.99 -3.43
CA LEU A 96 -2.31 12.23 -4.27
C LEU A 96 -1.91 13.70 -4.27
N ALA A 97 -2.86 14.60 -4.54
CA ALA A 97 -2.59 16.03 -4.60
C ALA A 97 -2.03 16.61 -3.28
N GLN A 98 -2.46 16.08 -2.13
CA GLN A 98 -1.93 16.48 -0.82
C GLN A 98 -0.50 15.97 -0.58
N LEU A 99 -0.14 14.82 -1.18
CA LEU A 99 1.17 14.21 -1.00
C LEU A 99 2.22 14.74 -1.97
N THR A 100 1.82 15.29 -3.13
CA THR A 100 2.74 15.66 -4.21
C THR A 100 3.87 16.57 -3.75
N GLU A 101 3.57 17.70 -3.12
CA GLU A 101 4.61 18.67 -2.70
C GLU A 101 5.62 18.03 -1.74
N ARG A 102 5.14 17.27 -0.76
CA ARG A 102 6.00 16.59 0.21
C ARG A 102 6.81 15.46 -0.43
N PHE A 103 6.20 14.70 -1.32
CA PHE A 103 6.87 13.64 -2.06
C PHE A 103 8.00 14.19 -2.92
N ASP A 104 7.74 15.26 -3.67
CA ASP A 104 8.74 15.89 -4.52
C ASP A 104 9.92 16.44 -3.69
N ALA A 105 9.63 17.05 -2.54
CA ALA A 105 10.66 17.52 -1.61
C ALA A 105 11.51 16.39 -1.02
N GLU A 106 10.89 15.30 -0.55
CA GLU A 106 11.61 14.15 0.01
C GLU A 106 12.37 13.37 -1.08
N ALA A 107 11.82 13.27 -2.30
CA ALA A 107 12.51 12.67 -3.43
C ALA A 107 13.76 13.48 -3.84
N ALA A 108 13.66 14.81 -3.91
CA ALA A 108 14.80 15.67 -4.17
C ALA A 108 15.88 15.54 -3.08
N ARG A 109 15.46 15.56 -1.82
CA ARG A 109 16.34 15.33 -0.65
C ARG A 109 17.04 13.97 -0.74
N TYR A 110 16.29 12.92 -1.09
CA TYR A 110 16.84 11.57 -1.27
C TYR A 110 17.88 11.54 -2.38
N VAL A 111 17.58 12.11 -3.55
CA VAL A 111 18.49 12.15 -4.70
C VAL A 111 19.79 12.87 -4.36
N ASP A 112 19.72 14.02 -3.67
CA ASP A 112 20.91 14.77 -3.28
C ASP A 112 21.75 14.07 -2.22
N ALA A 113 21.12 13.33 -1.30
CA ALA A 113 21.82 12.47 -0.35
C ALA A 113 22.48 11.27 -1.05
N ALA A 114 21.75 10.59 -1.94
CA ALA A 114 22.23 9.40 -2.65
C ALA A 114 23.45 9.69 -3.54
N LYS A 115 23.56 10.89 -4.13
CA LYS A 115 24.74 11.32 -4.90
C LYS A 115 26.02 11.40 -4.06
N LYS A 116 25.90 11.72 -2.76
CA LYS A 116 27.04 11.84 -1.83
C LYS A 116 27.50 10.48 -1.28
N LEU A 117 26.67 9.46 -1.40
CA LEU A 117 27.03 8.11 -0.96
C LEU A 117 28.10 7.50 -1.90
N PRO A 118 28.81 6.45 -1.47
CA PRO A 118 29.66 5.65 -2.35
C PRO A 118 28.85 4.96 -3.46
N GLU A 119 29.48 4.66 -4.60
CA GLU A 119 28.84 3.91 -5.70
C GLU A 119 28.46 2.49 -5.26
N VAL A 120 29.35 1.85 -4.51
CA VAL A 120 29.12 0.54 -3.87
C VAL A 120 28.81 0.76 -2.39
N LEU A 121 27.52 0.80 -2.06
CA LEU A 121 27.06 0.98 -0.69
C LEU A 121 27.05 -0.35 0.07
N THR A 122 28.09 -0.57 0.87
CA THR A 122 28.18 -1.71 1.78
C THR A 122 28.60 -1.25 3.16
N SER A 123 28.27 -2.05 4.18
CA SER A 123 28.68 -1.79 5.57
C SER A 123 30.20 -1.62 5.71
N VAL A 124 30.98 -2.37 4.93
CA VAL A 124 32.45 -2.29 4.93
C VAL A 124 32.94 -0.95 4.39
N VAL A 125 32.44 -0.54 3.22
CA VAL A 125 32.87 0.72 2.56
C VAL A 125 32.57 1.94 3.43
N VAL A 126 31.40 1.98 4.07
CA VAL A 126 31.02 3.12 4.93
C VAL A 126 31.93 3.21 6.17
N VAL A 127 32.24 2.08 6.81
CA VAL A 127 33.14 2.04 7.97
C VAL A 127 34.58 2.40 7.59
N GLU A 128 35.03 2.00 6.41
CA GLU A 128 36.38 2.31 5.91
C GLU A 128 36.53 3.79 5.54
N THR A 129 35.49 4.41 4.97
CA THR A 129 35.53 5.81 4.54
C THR A 129 35.70 6.77 5.73
N ARG A 130 35.10 6.46 6.88
CA ARG A 130 35.11 7.29 8.12
C ARG A 130 34.74 8.76 7.91
N ASP A 131 33.99 9.04 6.86
CA ASP A 131 33.62 10.39 6.46
C ASP A 131 32.28 10.78 7.09
N ALA A 132 32.29 11.90 7.81
CA ALA A 132 31.11 12.45 8.45
C ALA A 132 30.05 12.90 7.43
N GLU A 133 30.45 13.32 6.24
CA GLU A 133 29.52 13.72 5.17
C GLU A 133 28.77 12.50 4.63
N VAL A 134 29.46 11.36 4.45
CA VAL A 134 28.83 10.10 4.01
C VAL A 134 27.84 9.58 5.05
N LEU A 135 28.19 9.64 6.35
CA LEU A 135 27.27 9.24 7.41
C LEU A 135 26.05 10.15 7.50
N THR A 136 26.23 11.45 7.31
CA THR A 136 25.12 12.42 7.27
C THR A 136 24.21 12.15 6.08
N ALA A 137 24.78 11.96 4.89
CA ALA A 137 24.04 11.60 3.69
C ALA A 137 23.30 10.27 3.82
N LEU A 138 23.89 9.28 4.50
CA LEU A 138 23.23 7.99 4.77
C LEU A 138 22.00 8.18 5.66
N GLY A 139 22.10 9.03 6.69
CA GLY A 139 20.96 9.39 7.54
C GLY A 139 19.85 10.10 6.75
N GLU A 140 20.21 11.11 5.95
CA GLU A 140 19.28 11.84 5.08
C GLU A 140 18.58 10.91 4.08
N ALA A 141 19.33 10.04 3.41
CA ALA A 141 18.80 9.07 2.46
C ALA A 141 17.87 8.06 3.13
N THR A 142 18.24 7.55 4.32
CA THR A 142 17.41 6.56 5.05
C THR A 142 16.08 7.19 5.50
N GLU A 143 16.10 8.43 5.99
CA GLU A 143 14.89 9.12 6.42
C GLU A 143 13.94 9.40 5.24
N ALA A 144 14.49 9.95 4.15
CA ALA A 144 13.72 10.25 2.95
C ALA A 144 13.18 8.96 2.30
N ALA A 145 14.00 7.90 2.22
CA ALA A 145 13.56 6.58 1.76
C ALA A 145 12.41 6.03 2.61
N GLY A 146 12.44 6.25 3.93
CA GLY A 146 11.35 5.86 4.83
C GLY A 146 10.02 6.55 4.50
N PHE A 147 10.04 7.79 4.00
CA PHE A 147 8.83 8.45 3.48
C PHE A 147 8.42 7.88 2.13
N LEU A 148 9.36 7.72 1.19
CA LEU A 148 9.09 7.14 -0.14
C LEU A 148 8.48 5.73 -0.02
N GLU A 149 8.96 4.88 0.88
CA GLU A 149 8.43 3.53 1.12
C GLU A 149 7.00 3.57 1.69
N LYS A 150 6.66 4.55 2.54
CA LYS A 150 5.28 4.72 3.02
C LYS A 150 4.32 5.04 1.88
N VAL A 151 4.74 5.94 0.99
CA VAL A 151 3.98 6.31 -0.21
C VAL A 151 3.89 5.11 -1.16
N ASP A 152 5.00 4.40 -1.40
CA ASP A 152 5.03 3.22 -2.24
C ASP A 152 4.09 2.12 -1.74
N SER A 153 4.14 1.81 -0.44
CA SER A 153 3.24 0.84 0.21
C SER A 153 1.76 1.26 0.14
N TRP A 154 1.48 2.56 0.19
CA TRP A 154 0.13 3.07 -0.04
C TRP A 154 -0.29 2.93 -1.51
N LEU A 155 0.56 3.27 -2.47
CA LEU A 155 0.30 3.08 -3.91
C LEU A 155 0.06 1.59 -4.25
N VAL A 156 0.81 0.68 -3.63
CA VAL A 156 0.58 -0.77 -3.75
C VAL A 156 -0.85 -1.14 -3.36
N SER A 157 -1.31 -0.57 -2.25
CA SER A 157 -2.63 -0.88 -1.71
C SER A 157 -3.77 -0.43 -2.62
N LEU A 158 -3.55 0.58 -3.46
CA LEU A 158 -4.55 1.07 -4.40
C LEU A 158 -5.01 0.01 -5.40
N GLY A 159 -4.13 -0.95 -5.76
CA GLY A 159 -4.51 -2.08 -6.63
C GLY A 159 -5.55 -3.02 -6.02
N GLU A 160 -5.88 -2.88 -4.73
CA GLU A 160 -6.95 -3.61 -4.07
C GLU A 160 -8.26 -2.81 -3.95
N LEU A 161 -8.32 -1.59 -4.51
CA LEU A 161 -9.51 -0.75 -4.57
C LEU A 161 -10.28 -0.98 -5.89
N PRO A 162 -11.60 -0.80 -5.88
CA PRO A 162 -12.39 -0.89 -7.10
C PRO A 162 -11.96 0.19 -8.10
N GLY A 163 -11.78 -0.22 -9.37
CA GLY A 163 -11.41 0.68 -10.46
C GLY A 163 -9.92 0.77 -10.76
N TYR A 164 -9.06 0.16 -9.93
CA TYR A 164 -7.61 0.13 -10.14
C TYR A 164 -7.11 -1.27 -10.52
N SER A 165 -6.11 -1.35 -11.39
CA SER A 165 -5.43 -2.62 -11.70
C SER A 165 -4.59 -3.12 -10.52
N SER A 166 -4.57 -4.43 -10.29
CA SER A 166 -3.63 -5.08 -9.36
C SER A 166 -2.34 -5.56 -10.04
N ASN A 167 -2.27 -5.51 -11.37
CA ASN A 167 -1.14 -5.95 -12.16
C ASN A 167 -0.39 -4.74 -12.71
N TYR A 168 0.63 -4.30 -11.98
CA TYR A 168 1.50 -3.17 -12.34
C TYR A 168 2.94 -3.51 -11.96
N GLU A 169 3.90 -2.90 -12.67
CA GLU A 169 5.33 -3.10 -12.41
C GLU A 169 5.75 -2.40 -11.11
N PRO A 170 6.30 -3.13 -10.11
CA PRO A 170 6.59 -2.53 -8.81
C PRO A 170 7.52 -1.34 -8.82
N VAL A 171 8.50 -1.30 -9.72
CA VAL A 171 9.47 -0.21 -9.78
C VAL A 171 8.84 1.10 -10.28
N LEU A 172 7.75 1.03 -11.03
CA LEU A 172 7.10 2.18 -11.68
C LEU A 172 6.05 2.88 -10.81
N ARG A 173 5.93 2.56 -9.52
CA ARG A 173 4.96 3.24 -8.64
C ARG A 173 5.44 4.61 -8.19
N VAL A 174 6.73 4.72 -7.91
CA VAL A 174 7.35 5.95 -7.40
C VAL A 174 8.50 6.45 -8.27
N THR A 175 8.74 5.80 -9.43
CA THR A 175 9.79 6.19 -10.38
C THR A 175 9.23 6.24 -11.80
N ALA A 176 9.66 7.22 -12.58
CA ALA A 176 9.29 7.44 -13.97
C ALA A 176 10.54 7.36 -14.87
N PRO A 177 11.05 6.16 -15.19
CA PRO A 177 12.13 6.01 -16.16
C PRO A 177 11.67 6.51 -17.54
N SER A 178 12.57 7.20 -18.24
CA SER A 178 12.33 7.76 -19.58
C SER A 178 12.57 6.76 -20.71
N ASP A 179 13.21 5.63 -20.43
CA ASP A 179 13.55 4.60 -21.40
C ASP A 179 13.53 3.19 -20.82
N TYR A 180 13.45 2.19 -21.72
CA TYR A 180 13.37 0.78 -21.36
C TYR A 180 14.61 0.25 -20.63
N ALA A 181 15.80 0.80 -20.90
CA ALA A 181 17.03 0.36 -20.25
C ALA A 181 17.05 0.76 -18.77
N SER A 182 16.69 2.01 -18.47
CA SER A 182 16.51 2.53 -17.12
C SER A 182 15.48 1.70 -16.35
N MET A 183 14.37 1.31 -16.98
CA MET A 183 13.40 0.41 -16.36
C MET A 183 13.99 -0.98 -16.05
N CYS A 184 14.77 -1.57 -16.96
CA CYS A 184 15.44 -2.85 -16.71
C CYS A 184 16.43 -2.78 -15.53
N ASP A 185 17.19 -1.69 -15.40
CA ASP A 185 18.12 -1.49 -14.29
C ASP A 185 17.38 -1.44 -12.95
N LEU A 186 16.24 -0.74 -12.90
CA LEU A 186 15.39 -0.70 -11.72
C LEU A 186 14.81 -2.08 -11.38
N GLN A 187 14.33 -2.81 -12.38
CA GLN A 187 13.83 -4.17 -12.19
C GLN A 187 14.92 -5.09 -11.63
N GLU A 188 16.16 -4.95 -12.11
CA GLU A 188 17.28 -5.74 -11.59
C GLU A 188 17.62 -5.38 -10.14
N ALA A 189 17.62 -4.09 -9.79
CA ALA A 189 17.77 -3.64 -8.41
C ALA A 189 16.65 -4.18 -7.51
N HIS A 190 15.42 -4.27 -8.03
CA HIS A 190 14.29 -4.86 -7.31
C HIS A 190 14.45 -6.37 -7.10
N ARG A 191 14.88 -7.11 -8.12
CA ARG A 191 15.10 -8.57 -8.03
C ARG A 191 16.22 -8.94 -7.07
N THR A 192 17.30 -8.17 -7.08
CA THR A 192 18.50 -8.44 -6.27
C THR A 192 18.38 -7.93 -4.84
N ARG A 193 17.32 -7.20 -4.49
CA ARG A 193 17.13 -6.59 -3.16
C ARG A 193 17.32 -7.56 -1.99
N ASN A 194 16.85 -8.80 -2.11
CA ASN A 194 16.92 -9.77 -1.01
C ASN A 194 18.36 -10.24 -0.72
N ASN A 195 19.29 -9.99 -1.63
CA ASN A 195 20.70 -10.32 -1.50
C ASN A 195 21.58 -9.08 -1.27
N ALA A 196 20.97 -7.89 -1.14
CA ALA A 196 21.67 -6.64 -0.93
C ALA A 196 22.22 -6.53 0.50
N ASP A 197 23.29 -5.73 0.66
CA ASP A 197 23.82 -5.37 1.99
C ASP A 197 22.75 -4.62 2.81
N THR A 198 22.79 -4.78 4.13
CA THR A 198 21.85 -4.14 5.07
C THR A 198 21.77 -2.62 4.89
N LEU A 199 22.88 -1.94 4.56
CA LEU A 199 22.87 -0.49 4.32
C LEU A 199 22.16 -0.12 3.01
N LEU A 200 22.34 -0.92 1.96
CA LEU A 200 21.63 -0.69 0.71
C LEU A 200 20.13 -0.97 0.87
N LEU A 201 19.78 -1.95 1.70
CA LEU A 201 18.39 -2.20 2.09
C LEU A 201 17.77 -1.03 2.85
N SER A 202 18.50 -0.36 3.75
CA SER A 202 17.94 0.75 4.54
C SER A 202 17.65 2.00 3.73
N VAL A 203 18.39 2.24 2.64
CA VAL A 203 18.13 3.36 1.72
C VAL A 203 17.19 2.99 0.56
N GLY A 204 16.87 1.70 0.38
CA GLY A 204 16.04 1.22 -0.72
C GLY A 204 16.84 1.00 -2.00
N PRO A 205 17.11 -0.26 -2.40
CA PRO A 205 17.95 -0.56 -3.56
C PRO A 205 17.42 0.04 -4.87
N VAL A 206 16.09 0.04 -5.06
CA VAL A 206 15.44 0.61 -6.25
C VAL A 206 15.57 2.13 -6.27
N TYR A 207 15.38 2.80 -5.13
CA TYR A 207 15.51 4.26 -5.04
C TYR A 207 16.95 4.68 -5.28
N PHE A 208 17.90 3.94 -4.71
CA PHE A 208 19.33 4.18 -4.93
C PHE A 208 19.71 4.04 -6.40
N ALA A 209 19.25 2.97 -7.07
CA ALA A 209 19.44 2.81 -8.51
C ALA A 209 18.79 3.95 -9.32
N ALA A 210 17.55 4.34 -8.99
CA ALA A 210 16.85 5.43 -9.65
C ALA A 210 17.61 6.76 -9.53
N ALA A 211 18.03 7.13 -8.32
CA ALA A 211 18.78 8.35 -8.07
C ALA A 211 20.13 8.39 -8.81
N ARG A 212 20.81 7.24 -8.91
CA ARG A 212 22.09 7.11 -9.62
C ARG A 212 21.95 7.21 -11.13
N ASN A 213 20.89 6.62 -11.67
CA ASN A 213 20.61 6.62 -13.10
C ASN A 213 19.90 7.89 -13.56
N GLY A 214 19.64 8.84 -12.66
CA GLY A 214 18.93 10.09 -12.97
C GLY A 214 17.47 9.86 -13.33
N VAL A 215 16.86 8.76 -12.87
CA VAL A 215 15.45 8.47 -13.07
C VAL A 215 14.62 9.41 -12.20
N GLU A 216 13.59 10.01 -12.81
CA GLU A 216 12.65 10.88 -12.12
C GLU A 216 11.85 10.10 -11.07
N PHE A 217 11.65 10.69 -9.90
CA PHE A 217 10.73 10.18 -8.90
C PHE A 217 9.37 10.82 -9.12
N LYS A 218 8.33 9.99 -9.26
CA LYS A 218 6.97 10.44 -9.49
C LYS A 218 5.99 9.42 -8.93
N MET A 219 5.03 9.88 -8.13
CA MET A 219 3.92 9.04 -7.71
C MET A 219 3.04 8.73 -8.91
N MET A 220 2.83 7.45 -9.16
CA MET A 220 1.92 6.96 -10.19
C MET A 220 0.90 6.01 -9.59
N THR A 221 -0.35 6.21 -9.97
CA THR A 221 -1.41 5.25 -9.71
C THR A 221 -1.13 3.93 -10.45
N PRO A 222 -1.72 2.81 -10.01
CA PRO A 222 -1.58 1.53 -10.70
C PRO A 222 -1.84 1.57 -12.21
N ASP A 223 -2.82 2.38 -12.63
CA ASP A 223 -3.20 2.51 -14.04
C ASP A 223 -2.18 3.34 -14.81
N GLU A 224 -1.66 4.42 -14.23
CA GLU A 224 -0.56 5.23 -14.81
C GLU A 224 0.73 4.42 -14.93
N SER A 225 1.09 3.64 -13.91
CA SER A 225 2.25 2.74 -13.97
C SER A 225 2.09 1.68 -15.07
N THR A 226 0.87 1.17 -15.27
CA THR A 226 0.56 0.21 -16.34
C THR A 226 0.65 0.87 -17.73
N ALA A 227 0.18 2.11 -17.87
CA ALA A 227 0.30 2.87 -19.10
C ALA A 227 1.77 3.13 -19.44
N LEU A 228 2.57 3.59 -18.47
CA LEU A 228 3.99 3.82 -18.65
C LEU A 228 4.73 2.53 -19.01
N LEU A 229 4.41 1.40 -18.37
CA LEU A 229 5.01 0.11 -18.73
C LEU A 229 4.79 -0.23 -20.21
N ARG A 230 3.57 -0.04 -20.73
CA ARG A 230 3.27 -0.29 -22.15
C ARG A 230 4.08 0.62 -23.06
N GLU A 231 4.16 1.91 -22.73
CA GLU A 231 4.96 2.87 -23.51
C GLU A 231 6.45 2.48 -23.53
N LEU A 232 6.99 2.03 -22.39
CA LEU A 232 8.37 1.57 -22.30
C LEU A 232 8.60 0.28 -23.09
N GLU A 233 7.69 -0.69 -23.01
CA GLU A 233 7.76 -1.94 -23.79
C GLU A 233 7.66 -1.69 -25.30
N ASP A 234 6.85 -0.72 -25.72
CA ASP A 234 6.74 -0.28 -27.11
C ASP A 234 8.01 0.44 -27.59
N SER A 235 8.72 1.10 -26.68
CA SER A 235 10.04 1.71 -26.95
C SER A 235 11.20 0.70 -26.93
N ARG A 236 10.95 -0.56 -26.56
CA ARG A 236 11.98 -1.60 -26.43
C ARG A 236 12.83 -1.68 -27.71
N PRO A 237 14.18 -1.62 -27.61
CA PRO A 237 15.03 -1.78 -28.76
C PRO A 237 14.86 -3.18 -29.37
N LEU A 238 14.74 -3.23 -30.70
CA LEU A 238 14.63 -4.49 -31.45
C LEU A 238 15.79 -5.41 -31.09
N SER A 239 15.48 -6.67 -30.76
CA SER A 239 16.47 -7.72 -30.56
C SER A 239 17.26 -7.98 -31.85
N ASN A 240 18.45 -8.56 -31.72
CA ASN A 240 19.27 -8.93 -32.88
C ASN A 240 18.53 -9.86 -33.86
N SER A 241 17.68 -10.75 -33.34
CA SER A 241 16.81 -11.62 -34.14
C SER A 241 15.73 -10.83 -34.90
N GLU A 242 15.07 -9.86 -34.27
CA GLU A 242 14.04 -9.05 -34.94
C GLU A 242 14.64 -8.12 -36.00
N ARG A 243 15.83 -7.56 -35.72
CA ARG A 243 16.61 -6.79 -36.71
C ARG A 243 17.00 -7.67 -37.89
N PHE A 244 17.45 -8.90 -37.64
CA PHE A 244 17.82 -9.86 -38.67
C PHE A 244 16.62 -10.28 -39.53
N LEU A 245 15.43 -10.39 -38.93
CA LEU A 245 14.17 -10.67 -39.62
C LEU A 245 13.55 -9.45 -40.32
N GLY A 246 14.17 -8.28 -40.24
CA GLY A 246 13.71 -7.07 -40.93
C GLY A 246 12.42 -6.47 -40.36
N VAL A 247 12.08 -6.77 -39.10
CA VAL A 247 10.90 -6.22 -38.42
C VAL A 247 11.06 -4.71 -38.28
N ARG A 248 10.06 -3.94 -38.74
CA ARG A 248 9.95 -2.49 -38.52
C ARG A 248 8.79 -2.23 -37.56
N ARG A 249 9.02 -1.45 -36.51
CA ARG A 249 7.97 -0.92 -35.62
C ARG A 249 7.44 0.38 -36.21
#